data_AF-A0A371EN01-F1
#
_entry.id   AF-A0A371EN01-F1
#
_cell.length_a   1.000
_cell.length_b   1.000
_cell.length_c   1.000
_cell.angle_alpha   90.00
_cell.angle_beta   90.00
_cell.angle_gamma   90.00
#
_symmetry.space_group_name_H-M   'P 1'
#
loop_
_entity.id
_entity.type
_entity.pdbx_description
1 polymer ?
#
loop_
_entity_poly.entity_id
_entity_poly.type
_entity_poly.pdbx_seq_one_letter_code
_entity_poly.pdbx_strand_id
1 'polypeptide(L)'
;MKPCWNTNLNSNGCHGVSSLVDVQYEERGDLVQNSFSGNEISEWNLDGMSEQAILDLTCQMTMAATAHRTKGCSDKSAALAIIQGFTGQLKGWWDNLCTENDRLTILNSVKNETNQEDAVSTLIYTIIQNFIGDPNVFKNRAANQLTNLYCPTMSDYRWYKDTFLSKVTLREDGFANFWKEKFIEGLPKLFSKKVKMNLERHYGQPIAYESLTYGQLHNIIVETGLQVCTDFKLQNKIRKESASSKRELGTFCHQYG
;
A
#
# COMPACT_ATOMS: atom_id res chain seq x y z
N MET A 1 28.98 -25.96 -66.52
CA MET A 1 29.59 -27.02 -65.68
C MET A 1 28.98 -26.95 -64.27
N LYS A 2 28.96 -28.09 -63.55
CA LYS A 2 28.63 -28.29 -62.11
C LYS A 2 29.78 -29.13 -61.50
N PRO A 3 29.84 -29.49 -60.19
CA PRO A 3 29.13 -28.99 -59.00
C PRO A 3 30.08 -28.00 -58.23
N CYS A 4 30.13 -27.74 -56.92
CA CYS A 4 29.46 -28.19 -55.67
C CYS A 4 28.99 -26.92 -54.87
N TRP A 5 28.22 -26.92 -53.76
CA TRP A 5 27.87 -27.85 -52.68
C TRP A 5 28.91 -28.10 -51.58
N ASN A 6 28.76 -27.41 -50.45
CA ASN A 6 28.56 -28.15 -49.19
C ASN A 6 27.66 -27.37 -48.22
N THR A 7 26.86 -28.10 -47.43
CA THR A 7 25.90 -27.55 -46.45
C THR A 7 26.46 -27.62 -45.03
N ASN A 8 26.01 -26.73 -44.16
CA ASN A 8 25.58 -27.16 -42.83
C ASN A 8 24.56 -26.19 -42.23
N LEU A 9 23.49 -26.74 -41.67
CA LEU A 9 22.67 -26.02 -40.70
C LEU A 9 23.35 -26.10 -39.34
N ASN A 10 23.22 -25.06 -38.52
CA ASN A 10 22.67 -25.32 -37.20
C ASN A 10 21.86 -24.13 -36.69
N SER A 11 20.78 -24.43 -35.97
CA SER A 11 19.90 -23.44 -35.34
C SER A 11 20.36 -23.13 -33.92
N ASN A 12 20.37 -21.84 -33.56
CA ASN A 12 20.05 -21.25 -32.25
C ASN A 12 20.48 -19.76 -32.32
N GLY A 13 19.70 -18.75 -31.91
CA GLY A 13 18.43 -18.79 -31.19
C GLY A 13 18.58 -18.19 -29.79
N CYS A 14 18.46 -16.87 -29.65
CA CYS A 14 18.08 -16.22 -28.39
C CYS A 14 17.64 -14.77 -28.62
N HIS A 15 16.78 -14.25 -27.75
CA HIS A 15 16.14 -12.94 -27.90
C HIS A 15 17.05 -11.79 -27.45
N GLY A 16 17.29 -10.82 -28.32
CA GLY A 16 17.73 -9.48 -27.90
C GLY A 16 16.55 -8.70 -27.30
N VAL A 17 16.22 -8.94 -26.04
CA VAL A 17 15.24 -8.13 -25.31
C VAL A 17 15.88 -6.79 -24.98
N SER A 18 15.36 -5.70 -25.55
CA SER A 18 15.71 -4.34 -25.13
C SER A 18 15.08 -4.06 -23.76
N SER A 19 15.78 -4.42 -22.70
CA SER A 19 15.48 -3.99 -21.34
C SER A 19 15.68 -2.48 -21.24
N LEU A 20 14.59 -1.72 -21.14
CA LEU A 20 14.63 -0.27 -20.98
C LEU A 20 13.88 0.16 -19.73
N VAL A 21 14.64 0.82 -18.86
CA VAL A 21 14.24 1.43 -17.58
C VAL A 21 13.69 0.44 -16.56
N ASP A 22 14.61 -0.22 -15.86
CA ASP A 22 14.38 -0.70 -14.48
C ASP A 22 14.14 0.54 -13.59
N VAL A 23 12.87 0.88 -13.33
CA VAL A 23 12.51 1.95 -12.39
C VAL A 23 12.64 1.41 -10.98
N GLN A 24 13.88 1.48 -10.47
CA GLN A 24 14.14 1.47 -9.04
C GLN A 24 13.54 2.74 -8.41
N TYR A 25 13.44 2.73 -7.07
CA TYR A 25 12.70 3.68 -6.23
C TYR A 25 11.17 3.57 -6.37
N GLU A 26 10.39 3.43 -5.28
CA GLU A 26 10.77 3.27 -3.88
C GLU A 26 10.72 1.79 -3.47
N GLU A 27 11.84 1.27 -2.97
CA GLU A 27 11.77 0.14 -2.06
C GLU A 27 11.01 0.62 -0.83
N ARG A 28 9.98 -0.12 -0.37
CA ARG A 28 9.37 0.18 0.94
C ARG A 28 10.50 0.14 1.95
N GLY A 29 10.80 1.29 2.57
CA GLY A 29 11.95 1.45 3.44
C GLY A 29 12.07 0.29 4.41
N ASP A 30 13.31 -0.11 4.70
CA ASP A 30 13.67 -1.31 5.47
C ASP A 30 12.71 -1.57 6.63
N LEU A 31 12.50 -2.85 6.96
CA LEU A 31 11.86 -3.22 8.23
C LEU A 31 12.78 -2.81 9.38
N VAL A 32 12.74 -1.52 9.74
CA VAL A 32 13.63 -0.91 10.72
C VAL A 32 13.30 -1.53 12.08
N GLN A 33 14.11 -2.52 12.47
CA GLN A 33 14.06 -3.13 13.78
C GLN A 33 14.66 -2.15 14.80
N ASN A 34 13.92 -1.07 15.07
CA ASN A 34 14.29 -0.06 16.06
C ASN A 34 14.27 -0.68 17.46
N SER A 35 15.44 -1.18 17.87
CA SER A 35 15.68 -1.76 19.19
C SER A 35 15.91 -0.63 20.21
N PHE A 36 14.82 -0.13 20.79
CA PHE A 36 14.88 0.94 21.79
C PHE A 36 15.55 0.48 23.09
N SER A 37 16.87 0.59 23.15
CA SER A 37 17.60 0.59 24.41
C SER A 37 17.32 1.92 25.11
N GLY A 38 16.57 1.90 26.21
CA GLY A 38 16.18 3.11 26.97
C GLY A 38 17.33 3.78 27.73
N ASN A 39 18.53 3.80 27.16
CA ASN A 39 19.71 4.59 27.55
C ASN A 39 20.12 5.53 26.41
N GLU A 40 19.73 5.25 25.17
CA GLU A 40 20.10 6.00 23.97
C GLU A 40 19.02 7.02 23.63
N ILE A 41 19.42 8.27 23.38
CA ILE A 41 18.50 9.31 22.93
C ILE A 41 18.18 9.02 21.46
N SER A 42 16.96 8.55 21.21
CA SER A 42 16.43 8.39 19.85
C SER A 42 16.09 9.76 19.28
N GLU A 43 16.46 10.03 18.02
CA GLU A 43 16.16 11.28 17.33
C GLU A 43 14.78 11.19 16.63
N TRP A 44 14.01 12.28 16.66
CA TRP A 44 12.65 12.33 16.13
C TRP A 44 12.44 13.56 15.25
N ASN A 45 12.12 13.34 13.97
CA ASN A 45 11.75 14.38 13.02
C ASN A 45 10.49 13.96 12.23
N LEU A 46 9.68 14.94 11.80
CA LEU A 46 8.48 14.76 10.95
C LEU A 46 8.63 15.38 9.54
N ASP A 47 9.79 15.96 9.22
CA ASP A 47 10.02 16.68 7.96
C ASP A 47 9.81 15.77 6.73
N GLY A 48 8.86 16.16 5.86
CA GLY A 48 8.48 15.41 4.66
C GLY A 48 7.62 14.16 4.89
N MET A 49 7.27 13.82 6.14
CA MET A 49 6.51 12.61 6.45
C MET A 49 5.03 12.72 6.08
N SER A 50 4.43 11.60 5.65
CA SER A 50 2.98 11.51 5.43
C SER A 50 2.22 11.32 6.75
N GLU A 51 0.92 11.67 6.80
CA GLU A 51 0.06 11.54 7.99
C GLU A 51 0.18 10.15 8.65
N GLN A 52 0.25 9.07 7.87
CA GLN A 52 0.43 7.71 8.39
C GLN A 52 1.82 7.50 8.99
N ALA A 53 2.87 7.97 8.32
CA ALA A 53 4.24 7.81 8.81
C ALA A 53 4.48 8.62 10.10
N ILE A 54 3.78 9.77 10.27
CA ILE A 54 3.74 10.52 11.53
C ILE A 54 3.11 9.66 12.65
N LEU A 55 1.98 9.00 12.39
CA LEU A 55 1.37 8.07 13.36
C LEU A 55 2.32 6.92 13.71
N ASP A 56 2.93 6.30 12.72
CA ASP A 56 3.89 5.20 12.90
C ASP A 56 5.12 5.65 13.72
N LEU A 57 5.57 6.90 13.61
CA LEU A 57 6.61 7.48 14.45
C LEU A 57 6.13 7.72 15.90
N THR A 58 4.90 8.21 16.10
CA THR A 58 4.37 8.38 17.46
C THR A 58 4.15 7.05 18.20
N CYS A 59 3.85 5.97 17.48
CA CYS A 59 3.87 4.60 18.03
C CYS A 59 5.29 4.20 18.46
N GLN A 60 6.33 4.55 17.68
CA GLN A 60 7.73 4.30 18.03
C GLN A 60 8.19 5.09 19.25
N MET A 61 7.83 6.38 19.34
CA MET A 61 8.03 7.19 20.56
C MET A 61 7.39 6.52 21.79
N THR A 62 6.18 5.98 21.64
CA THR A 62 5.46 5.28 22.73
C THR A 62 6.16 3.98 23.16
N MET A 63 6.78 3.25 22.22
CA MET A 63 7.63 2.10 22.52
C MET A 63 8.91 2.51 23.25
N ALA A 64 9.58 3.56 22.79
CA ALA A 64 10.76 4.13 23.46
C ALA A 64 10.44 4.59 24.90
N ALA A 65 9.32 5.30 25.09
CA ALA A 65 8.85 5.72 26.42
C ALA A 65 8.67 4.52 27.36
N THR A 66 8.07 3.44 26.84
CA THR A 66 7.85 2.20 27.59
C THR A 66 9.18 1.54 27.98
N ALA A 67 10.18 1.56 27.09
CA ALA A 67 11.54 1.07 27.36
C ALA A 67 12.35 1.93 28.36
N HIS A 68 11.99 3.21 28.54
CA HIS A 68 12.48 4.02 29.67
C HIS A 68 11.74 3.67 30.97
N ARG A 69 10.40 3.57 30.97
CA ARG A 69 9.63 3.25 32.18
C ARG A 69 9.95 1.88 32.78
N THR A 70 10.26 0.86 31.96
CA THR A 70 10.66 -0.46 32.47
C THR A 70 11.96 -0.46 33.27
N LYS A 71 12.74 0.64 33.23
CA LYS A 71 13.92 0.89 34.07
C LYS A 71 13.61 1.66 35.36
N GLY A 72 12.34 1.94 35.65
CA GLY A 72 11.91 2.68 36.83
C GLY A 72 11.86 4.21 36.66
N CYS A 73 12.03 4.72 35.44
CA CYS A 73 11.82 6.14 35.15
C CYS A 73 10.32 6.50 35.25
N SER A 74 10.01 7.71 35.74
CA SER A 74 8.65 8.24 35.71
C SER A 74 8.19 8.53 34.28
N ASP A 75 6.88 8.65 34.06
CA ASP A 75 6.32 8.91 32.73
C ASP A 75 6.70 10.32 32.25
N LYS A 76 6.71 11.30 33.17
CA LYS A 76 7.27 12.64 32.94
C LYS A 76 8.74 12.60 32.50
N SER A 77 9.55 11.70 33.08
CA SER A 77 10.97 11.54 32.69
C SER A 77 11.10 10.93 31.30
N ALA A 78 10.27 9.94 30.97
CA ALA A 78 10.20 9.34 29.63
C ALA A 78 9.74 10.36 28.56
N ALA A 79 8.78 11.24 28.88
CA ALA A 79 8.36 12.33 28.00
C ALA A 79 9.50 13.33 27.74
N LEU A 80 10.27 13.71 28.78
CA LEU A 80 11.45 14.58 28.63
C LEU A 80 12.56 13.95 27.77
N ALA A 81 12.78 12.64 27.89
CA ALA A 81 13.75 11.92 27.04
C ALA A 81 13.34 11.93 25.55
N ILE A 82 12.03 11.85 25.25
CA ILE A 82 11.50 11.99 23.88
C ILE A 82 11.69 13.42 23.37
N ILE A 83 11.35 14.43 24.17
CA ILE A 83 11.51 15.85 23.83
C ILE A 83 12.97 16.20 23.55
N GLN A 84 13.92 15.63 24.30
CA GLN A 84 15.35 15.81 24.09
C GLN A 84 15.82 15.33 22.70
N GLY A 85 15.12 14.37 22.10
CA GLY A 85 15.38 13.86 20.76
C GLY A 85 14.71 14.63 19.61
N PHE A 86 13.92 15.67 19.89
CA PHE A 86 13.22 16.41 18.84
C PHE A 86 14.17 17.20 17.92
N THR A 87 14.03 16.99 16.61
CA THR A 87 14.64 17.81 15.56
C THR A 87 13.60 18.24 14.51
N GLY A 88 14.02 19.00 13.49
CA GLY A 88 13.14 19.55 12.44
C GLY A 88 11.89 20.28 12.97
N GLN A 89 10.74 20.02 12.35
CA GLN A 89 9.45 20.59 12.76
C GLN A 89 9.04 20.29 14.21
N LEU A 90 9.38 19.13 14.79
CA LEU A 90 9.06 18.82 16.20
C LEU A 90 9.76 19.79 17.14
N LYS A 91 11.05 20.04 16.89
CA LYS A 91 11.83 21.01 17.67
C LYS A 91 11.33 22.44 17.46
N GLY A 92 11.05 22.80 16.20
CA GLY A 92 10.48 24.10 15.85
C GLY A 92 9.18 24.38 16.58
N TRP A 93 8.28 23.39 16.64
CA TRP A 93 7.03 23.45 17.41
C TRP A 93 7.27 23.55 18.91
N TRP A 94 8.05 22.64 19.50
CA TRP A 94 8.25 22.60 20.95
C TRP A 94 8.92 23.87 21.49
N ASP A 95 9.94 24.39 20.82
CA ASP A 95 10.71 25.56 21.27
C ASP A 95 9.97 26.89 21.05
N ASN A 96 9.23 27.04 19.94
CA ASN A 96 8.74 28.35 19.47
C ASN A 96 7.21 28.50 19.44
N LEU A 97 6.45 27.39 19.36
CA LEU A 97 4.98 27.43 19.21
C LEU A 97 4.24 26.91 20.45
N CYS A 98 4.79 25.91 21.13
CA CYS A 98 4.27 25.40 22.39
C CYS A 98 4.60 26.38 23.53
N THR A 99 3.60 26.98 24.17
CA THR A 99 3.83 27.95 25.25
C THR A 99 4.28 27.25 26.53
N GLU A 100 4.92 27.98 27.45
CA GLU A 100 5.35 27.40 28.73
C GLU A 100 4.19 26.81 29.55
N ASN A 101 2.98 27.38 29.44
CA ASN A 101 1.78 26.80 30.04
C ASN A 101 1.39 25.45 29.40
N ASP A 102 1.48 25.34 28.07
CA ASP A 102 1.17 24.11 27.35
C ASP A 102 2.20 23.02 27.69
N ARG A 103 3.50 23.37 27.72
CA ARG A 103 4.58 22.47 28.17
C ARG A 103 4.33 21.97 29.59
N LEU A 104 3.90 22.84 30.51
CA LEU A 104 3.54 22.46 31.88
C LEU A 104 2.26 21.61 31.95
N THR A 105 1.28 21.82 31.07
CA THR A 105 0.10 20.97 30.98
C THR A 105 0.44 19.57 30.45
N ILE A 106 1.31 19.48 29.43
CA ILE A 106 1.80 18.22 28.89
C ILE A 106 2.66 17.46 29.92
N LEU A 107 3.62 18.13 30.56
CA LEU A 107 4.60 17.49 31.45
C LEU A 107 4.09 17.23 32.88
N ASN A 108 2.88 17.66 33.23
CA ASN A 108 2.26 17.39 34.54
C ASN A 108 0.86 16.77 34.40
N SER A 109 0.50 16.25 33.23
CA SER A 109 -0.81 15.62 33.02
C SER A 109 -0.94 14.30 33.79
N VAL A 110 -2.18 14.01 34.20
CA VAL A 110 -2.55 12.80 34.93
C VAL A 110 -3.86 12.23 34.41
N LYS A 111 -4.05 10.92 34.57
CA LYS A 111 -5.29 10.23 34.21
C LYS A 111 -6.41 10.57 35.20
N ASN A 112 -7.50 11.16 34.70
CA ASN A 112 -8.67 11.55 35.50
C ASN A 112 -9.23 10.44 36.41
N GLU A 113 -9.07 9.17 36.02
CA GLU A 113 -9.61 8.01 36.73
C GLU A 113 -8.67 7.46 37.82
N THR A 114 -7.35 7.64 37.69
CA THR A 114 -6.34 6.97 38.54
C THR A 114 -5.31 7.91 39.17
N ASN A 115 -5.28 9.19 38.79
CA ASN A 115 -4.27 10.19 39.15
C ASN A 115 -2.81 9.76 38.88
N GLN A 116 -2.60 8.79 37.98
CA GLN A 116 -1.28 8.39 37.48
C GLN A 116 -0.78 9.39 36.44
N GLU A 117 0.54 9.63 36.38
CA GLU A 117 1.18 10.43 35.32
C GLU A 117 0.77 9.93 33.92
N ASP A 118 0.52 10.85 32.99
CA ASP A 118 0.15 10.55 31.60
C ASP A 118 0.84 11.48 30.58
N ALA A 119 2.02 11.99 30.95
CA ALA A 119 2.77 12.99 30.22
C ALA A 119 3.18 12.50 28.82
N VAL A 120 3.53 11.21 28.67
CA VAL A 120 3.83 10.58 27.38
C VAL A 120 2.58 10.52 26.52
N SER A 121 1.47 10.00 27.02
CA SER A 121 0.21 9.89 26.24
C SER A 121 -0.28 11.27 25.80
N THR A 122 -0.13 12.27 26.67
CA THR A 122 -0.51 13.66 26.40
C THR A 122 0.41 14.29 25.35
N LEU A 123 1.73 14.14 25.48
CA LEU A 123 2.71 14.61 24.49
C LEU A 123 2.41 14.02 23.11
N ILE A 124 2.20 12.71 23.03
CA ILE A 124 1.86 12.00 21.79
C ILE A 124 0.55 12.51 21.18
N TYR A 125 -0.50 12.65 22.00
CA TYR A 125 -1.79 13.19 21.56
C TYR A 125 -1.66 14.64 21.03
N THR A 126 -0.90 15.49 21.72
CA THR A 126 -0.68 16.87 21.29
C THR A 126 0.15 16.97 20.01
N ILE A 127 1.14 16.09 19.79
CA ILE A 127 1.86 15.99 18.51
C ILE A 127 0.88 15.63 17.38
N ILE A 128 0.07 14.59 17.56
CA ILE A 128 -0.94 14.18 16.56
C ILE A 128 -1.89 15.34 16.25
N GLN A 129 -2.40 16.03 17.27
CA GLN A 129 -3.28 17.19 17.11
C GLN A 129 -2.64 18.38 16.39
N ASN A 130 -1.34 18.63 16.56
CA ASN A 130 -0.65 19.75 15.90
C ASN A 130 -0.29 19.44 14.44
N PHE A 131 0.12 18.20 14.13
CA PHE A 131 0.67 17.84 12.81
C PHE A 131 -0.31 17.08 11.89
N ILE A 132 -1.34 16.45 12.44
CA ILE A 132 -2.39 15.73 11.68
C ILE A 132 -3.77 16.37 11.92
N GLY A 133 -4.01 16.87 13.13
CA GLY A 133 -5.32 17.38 13.58
C GLY A 133 -6.11 16.33 14.36
N ASP A 134 -7.41 16.56 14.53
CA ASP A 134 -8.30 15.66 15.27
C ASP A 134 -8.27 14.24 14.65
N PRO A 135 -7.91 13.18 15.41
CA PRO A 135 -7.93 11.80 14.95
C PRO A 135 -9.25 11.35 14.32
N ASN A 136 -10.38 11.92 14.73
CA ASN A 136 -11.70 11.64 14.15
C ASN A 136 -11.85 12.29 12.76
N VAL A 137 -11.32 13.51 12.58
CA VAL A 137 -11.27 14.19 11.28
C VAL A 137 -10.28 13.48 10.35
N PHE A 138 -9.15 12.96 10.85
CA PHE A 138 -8.24 12.10 10.10
C PHE A 138 -8.93 10.81 9.63
N LYS A 139 -9.62 10.07 10.52
CA LYS A 139 -10.42 8.88 10.14
C LYS A 139 -11.42 9.20 9.02
N ASN A 140 -12.06 10.37 9.06
CA ASN A 140 -12.99 10.82 8.03
C ASN A 140 -12.31 11.28 6.72
N ARG A 141 -11.13 11.90 6.78
CA ARG A 141 -10.29 12.23 5.61
C ARG A 141 -9.84 10.96 4.89
N ALA A 142 -9.34 9.97 5.65
CA ALA A 142 -8.96 8.66 5.14
C ALA A 142 -10.15 7.91 4.51
N ALA A 143 -11.34 7.99 5.12
CA ALA A 143 -12.59 7.46 4.56
C ALA A 143 -12.87 8.05 3.16
N ASN A 144 -12.92 9.38 3.06
CA ASN A 144 -13.25 10.08 1.82
C ASN A 144 -12.21 9.84 0.71
N GLN A 145 -10.94 9.68 1.07
CA GLN A 145 -9.90 9.28 0.10
C GLN A 145 -10.09 7.83 -0.38
N LEU A 146 -10.55 6.92 0.49
CA LEU A 146 -10.77 5.51 0.14
C LEU A 146 -12.00 5.31 -0.74
N THR A 147 -13.11 6.02 -0.50
CA THR A 147 -14.33 5.92 -1.33
C THR A 147 -14.13 6.40 -2.76
N ASN A 148 -13.12 7.27 -2.98
CA ASN A 148 -12.75 7.81 -4.29
C ASN A 148 -11.52 7.09 -4.92
N LEU A 149 -10.98 6.06 -4.27
CA LEU A 149 -9.80 5.35 -4.75
C LEU A 149 -10.16 4.41 -5.93
N TYR A 150 -9.51 4.61 -7.07
CA TYR A 150 -9.71 3.86 -8.30
C TYR A 150 -8.38 3.38 -8.89
N CYS A 151 -8.40 2.24 -9.57
CA CYS A 151 -7.28 1.59 -10.23
C CYS A 151 -7.33 1.92 -11.73
N PRO A 152 -6.47 2.80 -12.27
CA PRO A 152 -6.58 3.27 -13.65
C PRO A 152 -6.46 2.14 -14.68
N THR A 153 -5.46 1.28 -14.49
CA THR A 153 -5.19 0.09 -15.30
C THR A 153 -4.88 -1.12 -14.41
N MET A 154 -4.81 -2.32 -14.98
CA MET A 154 -4.39 -3.51 -14.21
C MET A 154 -2.89 -3.54 -13.90
N SER A 155 -2.06 -2.69 -14.52
CA SER A 155 -0.66 -2.50 -14.12
C SER A 155 -0.56 -1.85 -12.74
N ASP A 156 -1.47 -0.91 -12.46
CA ASP A 156 -1.52 -0.15 -11.20
C ASP A 156 -2.09 -0.97 -10.03
N TYR A 157 -2.56 -2.20 -10.29
CA TYR A 157 -3.27 -3.01 -9.30
C TYR A 157 -2.47 -3.29 -8.02
N ARG A 158 -1.13 -3.41 -8.10
CA ARG A 158 -0.29 -3.56 -6.90
C ARG A 158 -0.37 -2.32 -6.00
N TRP A 159 -0.22 -1.13 -6.58
CA TRP A 159 -0.35 0.15 -5.88
C TRP A 159 -1.77 0.36 -5.35
N TYR A 160 -2.79 0.09 -6.16
CA TYR A 160 -4.20 0.21 -5.76
C TYR A 160 -4.51 -0.70 -4.56
N LYS A 161 -4.12 -1.98 -4.64
CA LYS A 161 -4.34 -2.97 -3.58
C LYS A 161 -3.60 -2.57 -2.29
N ASP A 162 -2.34 -2.16 -2.38
CA ASP A 162 -1.57 -1.72 -1.21
C ASP A 162 -2.16 -0.44 -0.57
N THR A 163 -2.62 0.52 -1.39
CA THR A 163 -3.19 1.81 -0.94
C THR A 163 -4.63 1.67 -0.41
N PHE A 164 -5.42 0.75 -0.97
CA PHE A 164 -6.76 0.45 -0.46
C PHE A 164 -6.64 -0.26 0.90
N LEU A 165 -5.76 -1.26 1.00
CA LEU A 165 -5.58 -2.02 2.23
C LEU A 165 -5.05 -1.14 3.37
N SER A 166 -4.01 -0.33 3.14
CA SER A 166 -3.45 0.54 4.20
C SER A 166 -4.46 1.54 4.78
N LYS A 167 -5.49 1.92 4.02
CA LYS A 167 -6.56 2.83 4.49
C LYS A 167 -7.75 2.09 5.08
N VAL A 168 -8.12 0.93 4.55
CA VAL A 168 -9.29 0.18 5.04
C VAL A 168 -9.01 -0.52 6.38
N THR A 169 -7.76 -0.92 6.65
CA THR A 169 -7.38 -1.53 7.94
C THR A 169 -7.35 -0.55 9.12
N LEU A 170 -7.36 0.76 8.85
CA LEU A 170 -7.47 1.82 9.88
C LEU A 170 -8.93 2.07 10.31
N ARG A 171 -9.89 1.33 9.76
CA ARG A 171 -11.33 1.54 9.97
C ARG A 171 -11.97 0.42 10.77
N GLU A 172 -12.78 0.79 11.76
CA GLU A 172 -13.58 -0.13 12.57
C GLU A 172 -14.63 -0.90 11.73
N ASP A 173 -15.18 -0.26 10.69
CA ASP A 173 -16.09 -0.90 9.72
C ASP A 173 -15.36 -1.55 8.53
N GLY A 174 -14.01 -1.62 8.53
CA GLY A 174 -13.21 -1.96 7.36
C GLY A 174 -13.45 -3.36 6.77
N PHE A 175 -14.08 -4.26 7.54
CA PHE A 175 -14.50 -5.60 7.10
C PHE A 175 -15.97 -5.69 6.65
N ALA A 176 -16.71 -4.58 6.62
CA ALA A 176 -18.10 -4.54 6.14
C ALA A 176 -18.18 -4.82 4.62
N ASN A 177 -19.32 -5.39 4.19
CA ASN A 177 -19.57 -5.79 2.79
C ASN A 177 -19.37 -4.62 1.81
N PHE A 178 -19.77 -3.40 2.20
CA PHE A 178 -19.55 -2.17 1.43
C PHE A 178 -18.10 -1.96 0.98
N TRP A 179 -17.11 -2.14 1.87
CA TRP A 179 -15.70 -1.93 1.53
C TRP A 179 -15.14 -3.06 0.66
N LYS A 180 -15.61 -4.30 0.87
CA LYS A 180 -15.30 -5.46 0.02
C LYS A 180 -15.86 -5.27 -1.40
N GLU A 181 -17.06 -4.73 -1.53
CA GLU A 181 -17.66 -4.35 -2.81
C GLU A 181 -16.89 -3.20 -3.47
N LYS A 182 -16.55 -2.14 -2.72
CA LYS A 182 -15.75 -1.01 -3.22
C LYS A 182 -14.37 -1.42 -3.71
N PHE A 183 -13.74 -2.41 -3.08
CA PHE A 183 -12.47 -2.97 -3.52
C PHE A 183 -12.56 -3.65 -4.91
N ILE A 184 -13.73 -4.19 -5.29
CA ILE A 184 -13.96 -4.71 -6.64
C ILE A 184 -14.38 -3.60 -7.61
N GLU A 185 -15.16 -2.61 -7.15
CA GLU A 185 -15.66 -1.51 -7.98
C GLU A 185 -14.59 -0.48 -8.35
N GLY A 186 -13.54 -0.33 -7.54
CA GLY A 186 -12.39 0.47 -7.88
C GLY A 186 -11.51 -0.12 -9.00
N LEU A 187 -11.77 -1.34 -9.48
CA LEU A 187 -11.06 -1.94 -10.61
C LEU A 187 -11.65 -1.48 -11.97
N PRO A 188 -10.87 -1.49 -13.07
CA PRO A 188 -11.33 -1.06 -14.39
C PRO A 188 -12.67 -1.65 -14.80
N LYS A 189 -13.62 -0.81 -15.26
CA LYS A 189 -15.07 -1.11 -15.39
C LYS A 189 -15.48 -2.40 -16.11
N LEU A 190 -14.69 -2.90 -17.07
CA LEU A 190 -14.93 -4.19 -17.73
C LEU A 190 -14.34 -5.37 -16.94
N PHE A 191 -13.21 -5.14 -16.29
CA PHE A 191 -12.51 -6.10 -15.46
C PHE A 191 -13.23 -6.35 -14.13
N SER A 192 -13.70 -5.29 -13.45
CA SER A 192 -14.52 -5.41 -12.23
C SER A 192 -15.78 -6.25 -12.45
N LYS A 193 -16.45 -6.10 -13.60
CA LYS A 193 -17.57 -6.97 -14.00
C LYS A 193 -17.16 -8.43 -14.14
N LYS A 194 -16.06 -8.72 -14.82
CA LYS A 194 -15.53 -10.08 -14.99
C LYS A 194 -15.12 -10.70 -13.64
N VAL A 195 -14.56 -9.91 -12.72
CA VAL A 195 -14.27 -10.33 -11.35
C VAL A 195 -15.55 -10.63 -10.57
N LYS A 196 -16.60 -9.78 -10.62
CA LYS A 196 -17.91 -10.08 -10.00
C LYS A 196 -18.49 -11.40 -10.56
N MET A 197 -18.49 -11.62 -11.88
CA MET A 197 -18.91 -12.90 -12.48
C MET A 197 -18.10 -14.12 -12.00
N ASN A 198 -16.80 -13.97 -11.79
CA ASN A 198 -15.96 -15.07 -11.29
C ASN A 198 -16.19 -15.31 -9.78
N LEU A 199 -16.40 -14.26 -8.97
CA LEU A 199 -16.83 -14.39 -7.57
C LEU A 199 -18.16 -15.12 -7.46
N GLU A 200 -19.14 -14.75 -8.29
CA GLU A 200 -20.47 -15.39 -8.36
C GLU A 200 -20.39 -16.88 -8.75
N ARG A 201 -19.41 -17.25 -9.60
CA ARG A 201 -19.15 -18.65 -9.98
C ARG A 201 -18.50 -19.46 -8.85
N HIS A 202 -17.65 -18.85 -8.02
CA HIS A 202 -16.90 -19.55 -6.96
C HIS A 202 -17.62 -19.56 -5.61
N TYR A 203 -18.45 -18.55 -5.33
CA TYR A 203 -19.11 -18.34 -4.03
C TYR A 203 -20.65 -18.24 -4.11
N GLY A 204 -21.23 -18.35 -5.31
CA GLY A 204 -22.68 -18.30 -5.54
C GLY A 204 -23.24 -16.90 -5.79
N GLN A 205 -24.52 -16.85 -6.14
CA GLN A 205 -25.31 -15.61 -6.26
C GLN A 205 -26.41 -15.59 -5.18
N PRO A 206 -26.55 -14.49 -4.40
CA PRO A 206 -25.66 -13.33 -4.34
C PRO A 206 -24.29 -13.67 -3.71
N ILE A 207 -23.28 -12.83 -3.97
CA ILE A 207 -21.94 -13.00 -3.36
C ILE A 207 -22.04 -12.72 -1.85
N ALA A 208 -21.77 -13.73 -1.02
CA ALA A 208 -21.76 -13.62 0.44
C ALA A 208 -20.48 -12.91 0.97
N TYR A 209 -20.33 -11.62 0.64
CA TYR A 209 -19.13 -10.82 0.96
C TYR A 209 -18.73 -10.84 2.44
N GLU A 210 -19.68 -11.01 3.37
CA GLU A 210 -19.42 -11.16 4.80
C GLU A 210 -18.38 -12.26 5.11
N SER A 211 -18.51 -13.40 4.43
CA SER A 211 -17.61 -14.57 4.56
C SER A 211 -16.24 -14.39 3.88
N LEU A 212 -16.09 -13.38 3.02
CA LEU A 212 -14.89 -13.20 2.20
C LEU A 212 -13.87 -12.27 2.86
N THR A 213 -12.60 -12.64 2.78
CA THR A 213 -11.45 -11.81 3.14
C THR A 213 -10.92 -11.06 1.91
N TYR A 214 -10.23 -9.93 2.14
CA TYR A 214 -9.52 -9.23 1.06
C TYR A 214 -8.46 -10.10 0.35
N GLY A 215 -7.90 -11.11 1.02
CA GLY A 215 -7.01 -12.10 0.42
C GLY A 215 -7.71 -13.00 -0.61
N GLN A 216 -8.92 -13.48 -0.30
CA GLN A 216 -9.72 -14.25 -1.26
C GLN A 216 -10.16 -13.39 -2.45
N LEU A 217 -10.57 -12.14 -2.21
CA LEU A 217 -10.88 -11.18 -3.28
C LEU A 217 -9.66 -10.91 -4.17
N HIS A 218 -8.48 -10.70 -3.57
CA HIS A 218 -7.21 -10.54 -4.28
C HIS A 218 -6.87 -11.75 -5.17
N ASN A 219 -7.04 -12.97 -4.66
CA ASN A 219 -6.77 -14.19 -5.43
C ASN A 219 -7.67 -14.29 -6.67
N ILE A 220 -8.98 -14.06 -6.53
CA ILE A 220 -9.91 -14.08 -7.67
C ILE A 220 -9.61 -12.95 -8.67
N ILE A 221 -9.15 -11.78 -8.21
CA ILE A 221 -8.67 -10.70 -9.09
C ILE A 221 -7.44 -11.14 -9.90
N VAL A 222 -6.44 -11.75 -9.25
CA VAL A 222 -5.22 -12.22 -9.92
C VAL A 222 -5.53 -13.34 -10.93
N GLU A 223 -6.32 -14.34 -10.53
CA GLU A 223 -6.78 -15.43 -11.41
C GLU A 223 -7.54 -14.89 -12.63
N THR A 224 -8.43 -13.92 -12.42
CA THR A 224 -9.16 -13.24 -13.50
C THR A 224 -8.21 -12.48 -14.44
N GLY A 225 -7.15 -11.86 -13.91
CA GLY A 225 -6.10 -11.19 -14.69
C GLY A 225 -5.34 -12.17 -15.59
N LEU A 226 -4.94 -13.32 -15.03
CA LEU A 226 -4.24 -14.38 -15.76
C LEU A 226 -5.13 -15.01 -16.85
N GLN A 227 -6.42 -15.23 -16.56
CA GLN A 227 -7.41 -15.71 -17.54
C GLN A 227 -7.54 -14.73 -18.71
N VAL A 228 -7.82 -13.45 -18.44
CA VAL A 228 -8.01 -12.42 -19.49
C VAL A 228 -6.74 -12.23 -20.34
N CYS A 229 -5.56 -12.30 -19.72
CA CYS A 229 -4.28 -12.27 -20.43
C CYS A 229 -4.10 -13.47 -21.38
N THR A 230 -4.55 -14.66 -20.96
CA THR A 230 -4.50 -15.89 -21.75
C THR A 230 -5.50 -15.86 -22.91
N ASP A 231 -6.75 -15.45 -22.64
CA ASP A 231 -7.79 -15.28 -23.66
C ASP A 231 -7.36 -14.28 -24.76
N PHE A 232 -6.74 -13.17 -24.37
CA PHE A 232 -6.24 -12.16 -25.31
C PHE A 232 -5.08 -12.70 -26.18
N LYS A 233 -4.15 -13.46 -25.60
CA LYS A 233 -3.08 -14.16 -26.35
C LYS A 233 -3.68 -15.14 -27.37
N LEU A 234 -4.68 -15.93 -26.96
CA LEU A 234 -5.35 -16.90 -27.83
C LEU A 234 -6.11 -16.21 -28.98
N GLN A 235 -6.91 -15.17 -28.71
CA GLN A 235 -7.59 -14.43 -29.78
C GLN A 235 -6.61 -13.80 -30.76
N ASN A 236 -5.49 -13.25 -30.29
CA ASN A 236 -4.47 -12.67 -31.17
C ASN A 236 -3.77 -13.71 -32.05
N LYS A 237 -3.63 -14.96 -31.58
CA LYS A 237 -3.15 -16.09 -32.40
C LYS A 237 -4.15 -16.42 -33.51
N ILE A 238 -5.43 -16.63 -33.15
CA ILE A 238 -6.51 -16.93 -34.11
C ILE A 238 -6.66 -15.82 -35.17
N ARG A 239 -6.53 -14.54 -34.78
CA ARG A 239 -6.57 -13.40 -35.72
C ARG A 239 -5.37 -13.36 -36.68
N LYS A 240 -4.19 -13.84 -36.27
CA LYS A 240 -3.02 -13.97 -37.15
C LYS A 240 -3.17 -15.14 -38.11
N GLU A 241 -3.60 -16.30 -37.62
CA GLU A 241 -3.79 -17.51 -38.42
C GLU A 241 -4.86 -17.29 -39.51
N SER A 242 -6.04 -16.77 -39.14
CA SER A 242 -7.09 -16.43 -40.10
C SER A 242 -6.72 -15.31 -41.10
N ALA A 243 -5.75 -14.45 -40.78
CA ALA A 243 -5.19 -13.48 -41.72
C ALA A 243 -4.17 -14.13 -42.68
N SER A 244 -3.46 -15.19 -42.25
CA SER A 244 -2.55 -15.97 -43.10
C SER A 244 -3.34 -16.83 -44.08
N SER A 245 -4.30 -17.64 -43.60
CA SER A 245 -5.10 -18.53 -44.46
C SER A 245 -5.89 -17.78 -45.54
N LYS A 246 -6.35 -16.54 -45.27
CA LYS A 246 -6.97 -15.69 -46.29
C LYS A 246 -6.00 -15.24 -47.40
N ARG A 247 -4.72 -15.02 -47.08
CA ARG A 247 -3.68 -14.72 -48.07
C ARG A 247 -3.31 -15.98 -48.86
N GLU A 248 -3.16 -17.11 -48.18
CA GLU A 248 -2.84 -18.41 -48.78
C GLU A 248 -3.90 -18.86 -49.79
N LEU A 249 -5.20 -18.78 -49.44
CA LEU A 249 -6.28 -19.02 -50.40
C LEU A 249 -6.25 -18.02 -51.57
N GLY A 250 -5.96 -16.74 -51.32
CA GLY A 250 -5.82 -15.74 -52.38
C GLY A 250 -4.70 -16.08 -53.37
N THR A 251 -3.54 -16.51 -52.87
CA THR A 251 -2.42 -16.96 -53.71
C THR A 251 -2.73 -18.27 -54.43
N PHE A 252 -3.46 -19.21 -53.80
CA PHE A 252 -3.87 -20.45 -54.44
C PHE A 252 -4.85 -20.20 -55.59
N CYS A 253 -5.88 -19.37 -55.38
CA CYS A 253 -6.82 -18.98 -56.44
C CYS A 253 -6.13 -18.25 -57.61
N HIS A 254 -5.05 -17.50 -57.35
CA HIS A 254 -4.25 -16.85 -58.40
C HIS A 254 -3.30 -17.81 -59.14
N GLN A 255 -3.01 -18.99 -58.60
CA GLN A 255 -2.16 -20.01 -59.23
C GLN A 255 -2.95 -21.03 -60.08
N TYR A 256 -4.26 -21.17 -59.83
CA TYR A 256 -5.09 -22.25 -60.37
C TYR A 256 -6.46 -21.80 -60.93
N GLY A 257 -6.64 -20.50 -61.18
CA GLY A 257 -7.84 -19.90 -61.77
C GLY A 257 -7.53 -18.80 -62.78
#